data_AF-A0A5D6Y4K5-F1
#
_entry.id   AF-A0A5D6Y4K5-F1
#
_cell.length_a   1.000
_cell.length_b   1.000
_cell.length_c   1.000
_cell.angle_alpha   90.00
_cell.angle_beta   90.00
_cell.angle_gamma   90.00
#
_symmetry.space_group_name_H-M   'P 1'
#
loop_
_entity.id
_entity.type
_entity.pdbx_description
1 polymer ?
#
loop_
_entity_poly.entity_id
_entity_poly.type
_entity_poly.pdbx_seq_one_letter_code
_entity_poly.pdbx_strand_id
1 'polypeptide(L)'
;MGSLVVAAVKQQCFVVESVQTKERDVVQGSRLRLYAEPSLEVTDELCDHIATQGLMLGVRAIPCAHYNEPASAWEVKIAWIGLEDGEDSWEPFTSINADVPALDKNFLGTNAADAEAQKLRVELQ
;
A
#
# COMPACT_ATOMS: atom_id res chain seq x y z
N MET A 1 5.87 28.60 28.35
CA MET A 1 6.23 27.45 27.49
C MET A 1 5.15 27.34 26.42
N GLY A 2 5.52 27.42 25.14
CA GLY A 2 4.56 27.54 24.03
C GLY A 2 3.85 26.23 23.70
N SER A 3 2.66 26.36 23.12
CA SER A 3 1.90 25.25 22.53
C SER A 3 2.73 24.56 21.44
N LEU A 4 2.77 23.23 21.48
CA LEU A 4 3.42 22.40 20.47
C LEU A 4 2.36 21.93 19.46
N VAL A 5 2.73 21.89 18.18
CA VAL A 5 1.94 21.29 17.08
C VAL A 5 2.75 20.14 16.51
N VAL A 6 2.07 19.04 16.18
CA VAL A 6 2.69 17.85 15.59
C VAL A 6 3.36 18.22 14.27
N ALA A 7 4.69 18.03 14.18
CA ALA A 7 5.49 18.42 13.02
C ALA A 7 5.61 17.32 11.95
N ALA A 8 5.43 16.06 12.30
CA ALA A 8 5.28 14.94 11.36
C ALA A 8 4.74 13.70 12.09
N VAL A 9 3.89 12.93 11.42
CA VAL A 9 3.59 11.54 11.76
C VAL A 9 4.17 10.68 10.63
N LYS A 10 5.10 9.78 10.95
CA LYS A 10 5.68 8.84 9.97
C LYS A 10 5.19 7.42 10.24
N GLN A 11 4.70 6.82 9.16
CA GLN A 11 4.13 5.47 8.97
C GLN A 11 3.09 5.04 10.00
N GLN A 12 1.85 4.92 9.52
CA GLN A 12 0.73 4.33 10.24
C GLN A 12 0.87 2.79 10.34
N CYS A 13 2.09 2.26 10.50
CA CYS A 13 2.34 0.82 10.59
C CYS A 13 3.11 0.52 11.87
N PHE A 14 2.80 -0.61 12.50
CA PHE A 14 3.41 -1.06 13.74
C PHE A 14 3.95 -2.48 13.55
N VAL A 15 5.08 -2.78 14.19
CA VAL A 15 5.53 -4.16 14.35
C VAL A 15 4.87 -4.71 15.60
N VAL A 16 4.04 -5.73 15.44
CA VAL A 16 3.40 -6.45 16.56
C VAL A 16 4.11 -7.76 16.79
N GLU A 17 4.17 -8.22 18.05
CA GLU A 17 4.70 -9.53 18.40
C GLU A 17 3.58 -10.37 19.00
N SER A 18 3.35 -11.56 18.43
CA SER A 18 2.41 -12.54 18.96
C SER A 18 2.89 -13.01 20.33
N VAL A 19 2.05 -12.84 21.35
CA VAL A 19 2.40 -13.27 22.71
C VAL A 19 2.56 -14.80 22.79
N GLN A 20 1.82 -15.55 21.96
CA GLN A 20 1.81 -17.02 21.94
C GLN A 20 2.94 -17.60 21.08
N THR A 21 3.08 -17.13 19.84
CA THR A 21 4.04 -17.71 18.87
C THR A 21 5.39 -16.98 18.84
N LYS A 22 5.45 -15.76 19.41
CA LYS A 22 6.61 -14.84 19.33
C LYS A 22 6.94 -14.37 17.92
N GLU A 23 6.08 -14.65 16.95
CA GLU A 23 6.19 -14.15 15.58
C GLU A 23 5.92 -12.65 15.52
N ARG A 24 6.54 -11.98 14.55
CA ARG A 24 6.43 -10.54 14.37
C ARG A 24 5.88 -10.21 13.00
N ASP A 25 4.86 -9.37 12.99
CA ASP A 25 4.19 -8.91 11.78
C ASP A 25 4.11 -7.39 11.74
N VAL A 26 4.07 -6.84 10.52
CA VAL A 26 3.81 -5.42 10.30
C VAL A 26 2.31 -5.27 10.05
N VAL A 27 1.64 -4.41 10.81
CA VAL A 27 0.19 -4.15 10.66
C VAL A 27 -0.09 -2.66 10.58
N GLN A 28 -1.12 -2.28 9.82
CA GLN A 28 -1.57 -0.90 9.73
C GLN A 28 -2.32 -0.48 11.02
N GLY A 29 -2.10 0.75 11.47
CA GLY A 29 -2.51 1.27 12.78
C GLY A 29 -4.00 1.40 13.00
N SER A 30 -4.78 1.60 11.93
CA SER A 30 -6.25 1.56 12.00
C SER A 30 -6.76 0.16 12.35
N ARG A 31 -6.10 -0.92 11.87
CA ARG A 31 -6.43 -2.30 12.27
C ARG A 31 -6.21 -2.52 13.77
N LEU A 32 -5.19 -1.91 14.38
CA LEU A 32 -4.97 -2.00 15.83
C LEU A 32 -6.06 -1.32 16.65
N ARG A 33 -6.64 -0.22 16.14
CA ARG A 33 -7.74 0.47 16.82
C ARG A 33 -8.98 -0.43 16.95
N LEU A 34 -9.19 -1.35 16.01
CA LEU A 34 -10.29 -2.33 16.04
C LEU A 34 -10.14 -3.36 17.16
N TYR A 35 -8.91 -3.75 17.51
CA TYR A 35 -8.65 -4.78 18.54
C TYR A 35 -8.67 -4.24 19.98
N ALA A 36 -8.55 -2.92 20.17
CA ALA A 36 -8.53 -2.32 21.50
C ALA A 36 -9.92 -2.25 22.17
N GLU A 37 -10.99 -2.38 21.39
CA GLU A 37 -12.35 -2.17 21.85
C GLU A 37 -13.17 -3.47 21.69
N PRO A 38 -13.37 -4.26 22.77
CA PRO A 38 -13.97 -5.60 22.69
C PRO A 38 -15.40 -5.67 22.15
N SER A 39 -16.05 -4.52 22.03
CA SER A 39 -17.43 -4.35 21.56
C SER A 39 -17.54 -3.74 20.16
N LEU A 40 -16.43 -3.54 19.46
CA LEU A 40 -16.47 -2.95 18.13
C LEU A 40 -16.87 -4.00 17.10
N GLU A 41 -18.14 -3.98 16.70
CA GLU A 41 -18.60 -4.74 15.54
C GLU A 41 -17.96 -4.16 14.28
N VAL A 42 -17.13 -4.97 13.62
CA VAL A 42 -16.51 -4.61 12.34
C VAL A 42 -17.56 -4.81 11.25
N THR A 43 -18.25 -3.73 10.88
CA THR A 43 -19.22 -3.72 9.78
C THR A 43 -18.53 -3.35 8.47
N ASP A 44 -19.11 -3.77 7.34
CA ASP A 44 -18.63 -3.39 6.01
C ASP A 44 -18.57 -1.86 5.83
N GLU A 45 -19.51 -1.13 6.45
CA GLU A 45 -19.53 0.34 6.46
C GLU A 45 -18.34 0.94 7.23
N LEU A 46 -17.88 0.29 8.30
CA LEU A 46 -16.69 0.73 9.04
C LEU A 46 -15.42 0.47 8.21
N CYS A 47 -15.36 -0.66 7.50
CA CYS A 47 -14.30 -0.98 6.56
C CYS A 47 -14.24 0.07 5.43
N ASP A 48 -15.38 0.35 4.80
CA ASP A 48 -15.51 1.36 3.74
C ASP A 48 -15.16 2.76 4.26
N HIS A 49 -15.55 3.10 5.49
CA HIS A 49 -15.24 4.39 6.10
C HIS A 49 -13.74 4.56 6.39
N ILE A 50 -13.07 3.52 6.89
CA ILE A 50 -11.61 3.50 7.08
C ILE A 50 -10.92 3.63 5.71
N ALA A 51 -11.42 2.94 4.68
CA ALA A 51 -10.90 3.05 3.31
C ALA A 51 -11.09 4.47 2.72
N THR A 52 -12.16 5.18 3.07
CA THR A 52 -12.41 6.56 2.60
C THR A 52 -11.73 7.66 3.43
N GLN A 53 -11.17 7.35 4.61
CA GLN A 53 -10.57 8.36 5.51
C GLN A 53 -9.17 8.88 5.10
N GLY A 54 -8.73 8.69 3.85
CA GLY A 54 -7.47 9.27 3.38
C GLY A 54 -6.25 8.76 4.14
N LEU A 55 -6.21 7.45 4.39
CA LEU A 55 -5.07 6.80 5.02
C LEU A 55 -3.89 6.79 4.04
N MET A 56 -2.74 7.29 4.49
CA MET A 56 -1.50 7.13 3.72
C MET A 56 -1.01 5.69 3.88
N LEU A 57 -1.24 4.89 2.84
CA LEU A 57 -0.70 3.55 2.72
C LEU A 57 0.72 3.59 2.17
N GLY A 58 1.59 2.74 2.72
CA GLY A 58 2.93 2.55 2.17
C GLY A 58 2.93 1.44 1.12
N VAL A 59 3.72 1.60 0.06
CA VAL A 59 3.93 0.52 -0.93
C VAL A 59 5.00 -0.44 -0.42
N ARG A 60 4.64 -1.73 -0.30
CA ARG A 60 5.54 -2.83 0.08
C ARG A 60 6.32 -3.32 -1.14
N ALA A 61 5.61 -3.57 -2.23
CA ALA A 61 6.18 -4.07 -3.47
C ALA A 61 5.24 -3.80 -4.65
N ILE A 62 5.78 -3.93 -5.85
CA ILE A 62 5.04 -3.89 -7.11
C ILE A 62 5.23 -5.27 -7.77
N PRO A 63 4.27 -6.21 -7.65
CA PRO A 63 4.47 -7.57 -8.13
C PRO A 63 4.46 -7.68 -9.66
N CYS A 64 3.58 -6.93 -10.34
CA CYS A 64 3.41 -6.99 -11.78
C CYS A 64 2.74 -5.72 -12.34
N ALA A 65 2.77 -5.61 -13.67
CA ALA A 65 2.11 -4.55 -14.44
C ALA A 65 1.25 -5.18 -15.54
N HIS A 66 0.24 -4.46 -15.99
CA HIS A 66 -0.47 -4.79 -17.23
C HIS A 66 -1.03 -3.53 -17.88
N TYR A 67 -1.34 -3.61 -19.16
CA TYR A 67 -2.06 -2.56 -19.85
C TYR A 67 -3.57 -2.78 -19.76
N ASN A 68 -4.29 -1.82 -19.18
CA ASN A 68 -5.75 -1.84 -19.10
C ASN A 68 -6.32 -1.18 -20.37
N GLU A 69 -6.72 -2.00 -21.33
CA GLU A 69 -7.29 -1.57 -22.63
C GLU A 69 -8.53 -0.65 -22.47
N PRO A 70 -9.57 -1.02 -21.67
CA PRO A 70 -10.70 -0.12 -21.39
C PRO A 70 -10.31 1.26 -20.87
N ALA A 71 -9.34 1.33 -19.96
CA ALA A 71 -8.86 2.60 -19.40
C ALA A 71 -7.84 3.31 -20.30
N SER A 72 -7.31 2.60 -21.31
CA SER A 72 -6.19 3.03 -22.16
C SER A 72 -5.02 3.54 -21.33
N ALA A 73 -4.68 2.79 -20.27
CA ALA A 73 -3.68 3.18 -19.29
C ALA A 73 -2.94 1.96 -18.73
N TRP A 74 -1.69 2.18 -18.33
CA TRP A 74 -0.92 1.19 -17.59
C TRP A 74 -1.33 1.17 -16.12
N GLU A 75 -1.54 -0.04 -15.61
CA GLU A 75 -1.79 -0.30 -14.20
C GLU A 75 -0.72 -1.22 -13.63
N VAL A 76 -0.38 -0.96 -12.37
CA VAL A 76 0.54 -1.79 -11.60
C VAL A 76 -0.20 -2.37 -10.41
N LYS A 77 0.09 -3.63 -10.09
CA LYS A 77 -0.43 -4.23 -8.88
C LYS A 77 0.41 -3.73 -7.72
N ILE A 78 -0.24 -3.24 -6.67
CA ILE A 78 0.44 -2.72 -5.47
C ILE A 78 0.17 -3.65 -4.31
N ALA A 79 1.26 -4.18 -3.76
CA ALA A 79 1.24 -4.82 -2.45
C ALA A 79 1.47 -3.74 -1.39
N TRP A 80 0.57 -3.63 -0.43
CA TRP A 80 0.57 -2.57 0.57
C TRP A 80 1.29 -2.98 1.86
N ILE A 81 2.00 -2.05 2.52
CA ILE A 81 2.66 -2.32 3.81
C ILE A 81 1.58 -2.54 4.88
N GLY A 82 1.66 -3.67 5.57
CA GLY A 82 0.79 -3.98 6.69
C GLY A 82 -0.64 -4.40 6.32
N LEU A 83 -0.88 -4.69 5.04
CA LEU A 83 -2.08 -5.34 4.51
C LEU A 83 -1.75 -6.71 3.93
N GLU A 84 -2.74 -7.57 3.82
CA GLU A 84 -2.63 -8.93 3.29
C GLU A 84 -2.59 -8.92 1.75
N ASP A 85 -2.05 -9.97 1.12
CA ASP A 85 -1.94 -10.05 -0.35
C ASP A 85 -3.31 -10.05 -1.06
N GLY A 86 -4.37 -10.44 -0.34
CA GLY A 86 -5.76 -10.33 -0.82
C GLY A 86 -6.28 -8.90 -0.91
N GLU A 87 -5.58 -7.95 -0.26
CA GLU A 87 -5.90 -6.52 -0.25
C GLU A 87 -5.04 -5.74 -1.26
N ASP A 88 -4.21 -6.42 -2.07
CA ASP A 88 -3.49 -5.80 -3.17
C ASP A 88 -4.46 -5.19 -4.18
N SER A 89 -4.18 -3.97 -4.64
CA SER A 89 -5.00 -3.27 -5.64
C SER A 89 -4.23 -2.98 -6.93
N TRP A 90 -4.98 -2.81 -8.02
CA TRP A 90 -4.45 -2.29 -9.28
C TRP A 90 -4.55 -0.77 -9.26
N GLU A 91 -3.41 -0.11 -9.40
CA GLU A 91 -3.32 1.34 -9.36
C GLU A 91 -2.76 1.88 -10.68
N PRO A 92 -3.22 3.04 -11.15
CA PRO A 92 -2.64 3.67 -12.33
C PRO A 92 -1.15 3.92 -12.12
N PHE A 93 -0.33 3.48 -13.08
CA PHE A 93 1.12 3.64 -13.02
C PHE A 93 1.53 5.11 -12.85
N THR A 94 0.82 6.02 -13.52
CA THR A 94 1.08 7.47 -13.42
C THR A 94 0.88 8.02 -12.02
N SER A 95 -0.09 7.49 -11.26
CA SER A 95 -0.33 7.88 -9.87
C SER A 95 0.80 7.40 -8.98
N ILE A 96 1.15 6.11 -9.09
CA ILE A 96 2.20 5.50 -8.27
C ILE A 96 3.57 6.13 -8.56
N ASN A 97 3.89 6.42 -9.82
CA ASN A 97 5.15 7.07 -10.18
C ASN A 97 5.26 8.50 -9.66
N ALA A 98 4.14 9.20 -9.50
CA ALA A 98 4.13 10.52 -8.87
C ALA A 98 4.42 10.42 -7.36
N ASP A 99 3.88 9.40 -6.69
CA ASP A 99 3.96 9.26 -5.24
C ASP A 99 5.25 8.55 -4.76
N VAL A 100 5.71 7.51 -5.46
CA VAL A 100 6.85 6.65 -5.08
C VAL A 100 7.76 6.30 -6.28
N PRO A 101 8.37 7.30 -6.93
CA PRO A 101 9.18 7.12 -8.15
C PRO A 101 10.42 6.21 -7.98
N ALA A 102 10.88 6.02 -6.75
CA ALA A 102 12.02 5.14 -6.46
C ALA A 102 11.66 3.65 -6.58
N LEU A 103 10.44 3.27 -6.22
CA LEU A 103 9.98 1.89 -6.28
C LEU A 103 9.70 1.47 -7.72
N ASP A 104 9.18 2.36 -8.55
CA ASP A 104 8.97 2.09 -9.97
C ASP A 104 10.28 1.87 -10.72
N LYS A 105 11.30 2.67 -10.43
CA LYS A 105 12.64 2.45 -11.01
C LYS A 105 13.21 1.09 -10.60
N ASN A 106 12.95 0.66 -9.37
CA ASN A 106 13.38 -0.65 -8.91
C ASN A 106 12.59 -1.76 -9.65
N PHE A 107 11.26 -1.65 -9.71
CA PHE A 107 10.38 -2.57 -10.41
C PHE A 107 10.80 -2.77 -11.88
N LEU A 108 10.98 -1.67 -12.62
CA LEU A 108 11.41 -1.71 -14.04
C LEU A 108 12.85 -2.22 -14.21
N GLY A 109 13.66 -2.17 -13.16
CA GLY A 109 15.02 -2.70 -13.11
C GLY A 109 15.08 -4.19 -12.79
N THR A 110 14.27 -4.65 -11.84
CA THR A 110 14.25 -6.05 -11.36
C THR A 110 13.41 -6.97 -12.23
N ASN A 111 12.32 -6.46 -12.81
CA ASN A 111 11.43 -7.22 -13.68
C ASN A 111 11.78 -7.06 -15.16
N ALA A 112 13.07 -6.89 -15.47
CA ALA A 112 13.55 -6.74 -16.83
C ALA A 112 13.27 -7.97 -17.73
N ALA A 113 12.82 -9.10 -17.18
CA ALA A 113 12.39 -10.28 -17.93
C ALA A 113 10.87 -10.41 -18.10
N ASP A 114 10.08 -9.58 -17.40
CA ASP A 114 8.63 -9.53 -17.54
C ASP A 114 8.27 -8.74 -18.81
N ALA A 115 7.48 -9.35 -19.69
CA ALA A 115 7.16 -8.76 -20.99
C ALA A 115 6.33 -7.47 -20.87
N GLU A 116 5.45 -7.38 -19.87
CA GLU A 116 4.62 -6.20 -19.65
C GLU A 116 5.45 -5.08 -19.01
N ALA A 117 6.32 -5.41 -18.04
CA ALA A 117 7.25 -4.43 -17.48
C ALA A 117 8.23 -3.89 -18.54
N GLN A 118 8.65 -4.71 -19.51
CA GLN A 118 9.46 -4.27 -20.65
C GLN A 118 8.70 -3.31 -21.57
N LYS A 119 7.46 -3.62 -21.94
CA LYS A 119 6.63 -2.74 -22.78
C LYS A 119 6.40 -1.39 -22.12
N LEU A 120 5.99 -1.39 -20.85
CA LEU A 120 5.85 -0.19 -20.04
C LEU A 120 7.15 0.62 -20.02
N ARG A 121 8.30 -0.03 -19.80
CA ARG A 121 9.60 0.65 -19.80
C ARG A 121 9.92 1.33 -21.13
N VAL A 122 9.59 0.70 -22.26
CA VAL A 122 9.84 1.26 -23.59
C VAL A 122 8.93 2.45 -23.87
N GLU A 123 7.67 2.41 -23.46
CA GLU A 123 6.71 3.51 -23.68
C GLU A 123 7.00 4.76 -22.82
N LEU A 124 7.78 4.61 -21.75
CA LEU A 124 8.18 5.72 -20.87
C LEU A 124 9.48 6.44 -21.32
N GLN A 125 10.15 5.98 -22.38
CA GLN A 125 11.38 6.59 -22.95
C GLN A 125 11.07 7.51 -24.13
#